data_AF-A0A954WL37-F1
#
_entry.id   AF-A0A954WL37-F1
#
_cell.length_a   1.000
_cell.length_b   1.000
_cell.length_c   1.000
_cell.angle_alpha   90.00
_cell.angle_beta   90.00
_cell.angle_gamma   90.00
#
_symmetry.space_group_name_H-M   'P 1'
#
loop_
_entity.id
_entity.type
_entity.pdbx_description
1 polymer ?
#
loop_
_entity_poly.entity_id
_entity_poly.type
_entity_poly.pdbx_seq_one_letter_code
_entity_poly.pdbx_strand_id
1 'polypeptide(L)'
;MPSSSRPKIVVSILLTVAATAVSFADDTPAARTKSSVAQLIGEYCVDCHGNDNPEANVNLEKLFASNYVTSFRTWEKVTRVLQDKRMPPEDMPQPTAVERDNFIRDIRADLDRVANLEAGDPGRVVMRRLTSAEYEYTIRDLTGLELDLASTLIGDAVGGEGFANVGDVQFVQD
;
A
#
# COMPACT_ATOMS: atom_id res chain seq x y z
N MET A 1 77.93 46.59 2.82
CA MET A 1 77.05 45.58 2.21
C MET A 1 75.63 45.85 2.68
N PRO A 2 74.75 46.37 1.82
CA PRO A 2 73.42 46.81 2.23
C PRO A 2 72.37 45.70 2.09
N SER A 3 71.39 45.81 2.99
CA SER A 3 70.15 45.04 3.10
C SER A 3 69.30 45.15 1.81
N SER A 4 68.85 44.01 1.27
CA SER A 4 67.81 43.96 0.23
C SER A 4 66.54 43.33 0.79
N SER A 5 65.49 44.16 0.88
CA SER A 5 64.11 43.82 1.21
C SER A 5 63.47 42.95 0.11
N ARG A 6 62.81 41.85 0.50
CA ARG A 6 61.95 41.05 -0.39
C ARG A 6 60.49 41.52 -0.29
N PRO A 7 59.76 41.70 -1.40
CA PRO A 7 58.34 42.05 -1.34
C PRO A 7 57.49 40.83 -0.95
N LYS A 8 56.50 41.04 -0.08
CA LYS A 8 55.48 40.04 0.28
C LYS A 8 54.38 40.07 -0.78
N ILE A 9 54.30 39.03 -1.62
CA ILE A 9 53.16 38.82 -2.52
C ILE A 9 52.03 38.25 -1.67
N VAL A 10 50.98 39.05 -1.45
CA VAL A 10 49.75 38.59 -0.81
C VAL A 10 48.83 38.06 -1.92
N VAL A 11 48.73 36.74 -2.04
CA VAL A 11 47.75 36.09 -2.91
C VAL A 11 46.45 35.98 -2.12
N SER A 12 45.51 36.89 -2.35
CA SER A 12 44.15 36.75 -1.85
C SER A 12 43.42 35.71 -2.69
N ILE A 13 43.19 34.52 -2.12
CA ILE A 13 42.32 33.49 -2.70
C ILE A 13 40.88 33.92 -2.40
N LEU A 14 40.17 34.40 -3.43
CA LEU A 14 38.75 34.66 -3.37
C LEU A 14 38.00 33.32 -3.52
N LEU A 15 37.51 32.77 -2.42
CA LEU A 15 36.69 31.55 -2.42
C LEU A 15 35.23 31.94 -2.74
N THR A 16 34.84 31.87 -3.99
CA THR A 16 33.43 32.02 -4.41
C THR A 16 32.66 30.74 -4.05
N VAL A 17 31.87 30.79 -2.98
CA VAL A 17 30.89 29.74 -2.66
C VAL A 17 29.68 29.93 -3.57
N ALA A 18 29.58 29.11 -4.63
CA ALA A 18 28.38 29.03 -5.44
C ALA A 18 27.32 28.25 -4.66
N ALA A 19 26.32 28.95 -4.12
CA ALA A 19 25.16 28.33 -3.49
C ALA A 19 24.26 27.74 -4.59
N THR A 20 24.41 26.45 -4.86
CA THR A 20 23.44 25.69 -5.66
C THR A 20 22.19 25.47 -4.81
N ALA A 21 21.11 26.17 -5.12
CA ALA A 21 19.80 25.89 -4.54
C ALA A 21 19.34 24.50 -5.00
N VAL A 22 19.38 23.53 -4.09
CA VAL A 22 18.74 22.23 -4.29
C VAL A 22 17.25 22.45 -4.09
N SER A 23 16.50 22.49 -5.19
CA SER A 23 15.05 22.45 -5.13
C SER A 23 14.64 21.02 -4.75
N PHE A 24 14.17 20.85 -3.51
CA PHE A 24 13.39 19.68 -3.16
C PHE A 24 12.06 19.81 -3.90
N ALA A 25 11.79 18.88 -4.82
CA ALA A 25 10.47 18.72 -5.37
C ALA A 25 9.55 18.37 -4.20
N ASP A 26 8.69 19.32 -3.83
CA ASP A 26 7.61 19.09 -2.87
C ASP A 26 6.69 18.04 -3.51
N ASP A 27 6.70 16.82 -3.00
CA ASP A 27 5.77 15.75 -3.36
C ASP A 27 4.42 16.06 -2.71
N THR A 28 3.87 17.22 -3.06
CA THR A 28 2.54 17.61 -2.64
C THR A 28 1.59 16.72 -3.42
N PRO A 29 0.77 15.88 -2.77
CA PRO A 29 -0.20 15.06 -3.49
C PRO A 29 -1.09 16.03 -4.24
N ALA A 30 -0.99 16.03 -5.57
CA ALA A 30 -1.84 16.82 -6.44
C ALA A 30 -3.28 16.63 -5.95
N ALA A 31 -3.94 17.73 -5.60
CA ALA A 31 -5.28 17.72 -5.03
C ALA A 31 -6.14 16.75 -5.87
N ARG A 32 -6.53 15.61 -5.26
CA ARG A 32 -7.33 14.57 -5.88
C ARG A 32 -8.64 15.20 -6.33
N THR A 33 -8.71 15.59 -7.59
CA THR A 33 -9.93 16.08 -8.17
C THR A 33 -10.84 14.87 -8.33
N LYS A 34 -11.91 14.82 -7.53
CA LYS A 34 -13.07 13.94 -7.78
C LYS A 34 -13.55 13.99 -9.24
N SER A 35 -13.15 15.03 -10.00
CA SER A 35 -13.42 15.19 -11.42
C SER A 35 -12.74 14.16 -12.33
N SER A 36 -11.64 13.49 -11.95
CA SER A 36 -11.01 12.47 -12.82
C SER A 36 -11.88 11.23 -12.94
N VAL A 37 -12.33 10.69 -11.79
CA VAL A 37 -13.13 9.45 -11.75
C VAL A 37 -14.49 9.64 -12.42
N ALA A 38 -15.22 10.71 -12.08
CA ALA A 38 -16.54 10.97 -12.67
C ALA A 38 -16.46 11.17 -14.19
N GLN A 39 -15.41 11.85 -14.67
CA GLN A 39 -15.18 12.07 -16.09
C GLN A 39 -14.90 10.75 -16.82
N LEU A 40 -14.00 9.92 -16.29
CA LEU A 40 -13.68 8.62 -16.88
C LEU A 40 -14.88 7.66 -16.89
N ILE A 41 -15.70 7.66 -15.84
CA ILE A 41 -16.95 6.91 -15.83
C ILE A 41 -17.86 7.40 -16.95
N GLY A 42 -18.07 8.72 -17.02
CA GLY A 42 -18.85 9.41 -18.05
C GLY A 42 -18.46 9.00 -19.47
N GLU A 43 -17.16 8.99 -19.74
CA GLU A 43 -16.60 8.78 -21.08
C GLU A 43 -16.52 7.31 -21.49
N TYR A 44 -16.23 6.41 -20.55
CA TYR A 44 -15.89 5.02 -20.87
C TYR A 44 -16.93 3.99 -20.40
N CYS A 45 -17.89 4.36 -19.55
CA CYS A 45 -18.70 3.37 -18.85
C CYS A 45 -20.21 3.58 -18.93
N VAL A 46 -20.71 4.82 -19.00
CA VAL A 46 -22.15 5.09 -18.85
C VAL A 46 -22.98 4.57 -20.03
N ASP A 47 -22.39 4.39 -21.20
CA ASP A 47 -23.11 3.86 -22.37
C ASP A 47 -23.73 2.47 -22.12
N CYS A 48 -22.99 1.58 -21.44
CA CYS A 48 -23.44 0.23 -21.11
C CYS A 48 -23.93 0.09 -19.66
N HIS A 49 -23.33 0.85 -18.75
CA HIS A 49 -23.55 0.76 -17.31
C HIS A 49 -24.28 1.98 -16.71
N GLY A 50 -24.90 2.81 -17.53
CA GLY A 50 -25.83 3.87 -17.12
C GLY A 50 -27.31 3.48 -17.29
N ASN A 51 -28.21 4.44 -17.05
CA ASN A 51 -29.65 4.34 -17.34
C ASN A 51 -30.42 3.26 -16.55
N ASP A 52 -31.70 3.04 -16.91
CA ASP A 52 -32.61 2.17 -16.16
C ASP A 52 -32.37 0.65 -16.35
N ASN A 53 -31.64 0.25 -17.40
CA ASN A 53 -31.33 -1.16 -17.69
C ASN A 53 -29.84 -1.38 -18.00
N PRO A 54 -28.97 -1.26 -16.98
CA PRO A 54 -27.53 -1.41 -17.16
C PRO A 54 -27.11 -2.87 -17.38
N GLU A 55 -26.03 -3.05 -18.14
CA GLU A 55 -25.43 -4.38 -18.31
C GLU A 55 -24.97 -4.98 -16.97
N ALA A 56 -25.15 -6.31 -16.87
CA ALA A 56 -24.85 -7.08 -15.66
C ALA A 56 -25.50 -6.55 -14.37
N ASN A 57 -26.56 -5.74 -14.49
CA ASN A 57 -27.22 -5.04 -13.38
C ASN A 57 -26.29 -4.08 -12.59
N VAL A 58 -25.24 -3.55 -13.23
CA VAL A 58 -24.31 -2.60 -12.60
C VAL A 58 -24.58 -1.20 -13.14
N ASN A 59 -25.33 -0.40 -12.37
CA ASN A 59 -25.54 1.02 -12.69
C ASN A 59 -24.46 1.89 -12.03
N LEU A 60 -23.52 2.43 -12.81
CA LEU A 60 -22.40 3.25 -12.30
C LEU A 60 -22.81 4.67 -11.93
N GLU A 61 -23.89 5.22 -12.51
CA GLU A 61 -24.42 6.53 -12.11
C GLU A 61 -25.00 6.48 -10.69
N LYS A 62 -25.81 5.47 -10.40
CA LYS A 62 -26.35 5.19 -9.06
C LYS A 62 -25.23 4.80 -8.10
N LEU A 63 -24.23 4.05 -8.57
CA LEU A 63 -23.07 3.66 -7.76
C LEU A 63 -22.28 4.89 -7.32
N PHE A 64 -22.04 5.85 -8.21
CA PHE A 64 -21.30 7.07 -7.89
C PHE A 64 -22.05 7.98 -6.91
N ALA A 65 -23.39 7.98 -6.97
CA ALA A 65 -24.23 8.66 -5.97
C ALA A 65 -24.35 7.90 -4.64
N SER A 66 -23.90 6.64 -4.57
CA SER A 66 -24.04 5.79 -3.39
C SER A 66 -22.88 5.94 -2.41
N ASN A 67 -23.10 5.48 -1.18
CA ASN A 67 -22.05 5.41 -0.16
C ASN A 67 -21.06 4.28 -0.48
N TYR A 68 -19.76 4.55 -0.43
CA TYR A 68 -18.68 3.55 -0.58
C TYR A 68 -18.77 2.40 0.43
N VAL A 69 -19.32 2.61 1.64
CA VAL A 69 -19.53 1.54 2.62
C VAL A 69 -20.50 0.49 2.08
N THR A 70 -21.68 0.91 1.60
CA THR A 70 -22.71 -0.02 1.12
C THR A 70 -22.39 -0.58 -0.26
N SER A 71 -21.55 0.11 -1.03
CA SER A 71 -21.16 -0.25 -2.39
C SER A 71 -19.75 -0.82 -2.52
N PHE A 72 -19.07 -1.08 -1.40
CA PHE A 72 -17.66 -1.47 -1.33
C PHE A 72 -17.32 -2.61 -2.30
N ARG A 73 -18.08 -3.71 -2.24
CA ARG A 73 -17.86 -4.91 -3.07
C ARG A 73 -18.02 -4.62 -4.57
N THR A 74 -18.93 -3.72 -4.93
CA THR A 74 -19.15 -3.35 -6.33
C THR A 74 -17.96 -2.53 -6.84
N TRP A 75 -17.46 -1.57 -6.06
CA TRP A 75 -16.26 -0.82 -6.41
C TRP A 75 -14.99 -1.68 -6.49
N GLU A 76 -14.83 -2.69 -5.62
CA GLU A 76 -13.76 -3.69 -5.78
C GLU A 76 -13.90 -4.48 -7.08
N LYS A 77 -15.13 -4.80 -7.50
CA LYS A 77 -15.36 -5.47 -8.78
C LYS A 77 -14.99 -4.56 -9.95
N VAL A 78 -15.37 -3.27 -9.90
CA VAL A 78 -15.01 -2.26 -10.90
C VAL A 78 -13.48 -2.16 -11.05
N THR A 79 -12.75 -2.01 -9.94
CA THR A 79 -11.28 -1.93 -9.98
C THR A 79 -10.65 -3.21 -10.54
N ARG A 80 -11.17 -4.39 -10.19
CA ARG A 80 -10.71 -5.67 -10.75
C ARG A 80 -10.93 -5.78 -12.25
N VAL A 81 -12.13 -5.48 -12.76
CA VAL A 81 -12.40 -5.57 -14.21
C VAL A 81 -11.59 -4.55 -15.02
N LEU A 82 -11.32 -3.37 -14.45
CA LEU A 82 -10.45 -2.36 -15.05
C LEU A 82 -8.99 -2.83 -15.09
N GLN A 83 -8.50 -3.40 -14.00
CA GLN A 83 -7.14 -3.93 -13.91
C GLN A 83 -6.91 -5.10 -14.87
N ASP A 84 -7.90 -5.98 -15.00
CA ASP A 84 -7.89 -7.10 -15.95
C ASP A 84 -8.05 -6.65 -17.41
N LYS A 85 -8.29 -5.36 -17.65
CA LYS A 85 -8.61 -4.79 -18.98
C LYS A 85 -9.81 -5.46 -19.66
N ARG A 86 -10.74 -5.99 -18.87
CA ARG A 86 -12.00 -6.56 -19.38
C ARG A 86 -13.06 -5.50 -19.67
N MET A 87 -12.90 -4.32 -19.08
CA MET A 87 -13.75 -3.16 -19.31
C MET A 87 -12.92 -1.92 -19.65
N PRO A 88 -13.40 -1.06 -20.56
CA PRO A 88 -14.54 -1.29 -21.47
C PRO A 88 -14.31 -2.48 -22.43
N PRO A 89 -15.35 -3.01 -23.11
CA PRO A 89 -15.17 -4.03 -24.16
C PRO A 89 -14.24 -3.57 -25.29
N GLU A 90 -13.63 -4.51 -26.02
CA GLU A 90 -12.61 -4.20 -27.04
C GLU A 90 -13.11 -3.31 -28.18
N ASP A 91 -14.41 -3.34 -28.47
CA ASP A 91 -15.09 -2.54 -29.49
C ASP A 91 -15.48 -1.12 -29.01
N MET A 92 -15.29 -0.82 -27.73
CA MET A 92 -15.58 0.48 -27.13
C MET A 92 -14.31 1.32 -26.91
N PRO A 93 -14.42 2.66 -26.82
CA PRO A 93 -13.30 3.52 -26.47
C PRO A 93 -12.60 3.04 -25.20
N GLN A 94 -11.27 3.01 -25.23
CA GLN A 94 -10.45 2.52 -24.11
C GLN A 94 -9.72 3.69 -23.44
N PRO A 95 -9.69 3.75 -22.10
CA PRO A 95 -8.80 4.67 -21.41
C PRO A 95 -7.35 4.28 -21.68
N THR A 96 -6.49 5.29 -21.75
CA THR A 96 -5.03 5.09 -21.78
C THR A 96 -4.57 4.33 -20.54
N ALA A 97 -3.38 3.72 -20.61
CA ALA A 97 -2.82 3.02 -19.45
C ALA A 97 -2.73 3.93 -18.21
N VAL A 98 -2.28 5.18 -18.41
CA VAL A 98 -2.14 6.17 -17.33
C VAL A 98 -3.50 6.54 -16.74
N GLU A 99 -4.52 6.78 -17.55
CA GLU A 99 -5.87 7.07 -17.05
C GLU A 99 -6.45 5.91 -16.26
N ARG A 100 -6.30 4.68 -16.78
CA ARG A 100 -6.77 3.46 -16.12
C ARG A 100 -6.10 3.24 -14.77
N ASP A 101 -4.79 3.40 -14.70
CA ASP A 101 -4.03 3.23 -13.45
C ASP A 101 -4.40 4.31 -12.43
N ASN A 102 -4.52 5.56 -12.87
CA ASN A 102 -4.99 6.67 -12.04
C ASN A 102 -6.40 6.40 -11.50
N PHE A 103 -7.30 5.91 -12.34
CA PHE A 103 -8.68 5.60 -11.96
C PHE A 103 -8.74 4.49 -10.90
N ILE A 104 -8.03 3.38 -11.13
CA ILE A 104 -7.96 2.27 -10.17
C ILE A 104 -7.38 2.74 -8.83
N ARG A 105 -6.29 3.53 -8.87
CA ARG A 105 -5.66 4.07 -7.67
C ARG A 105 -6.63 4.94 -6.89
N ASP A 106 -7.36 5.83 -7.56
CA ASP A 106 -8.25 6.78 -6.89
C ASP A 106 -9.44 6.07 -6.22
N ILE A 107 -10.06 5.08 -6.88
CA ILE A 107 -11.10 4.24 -6.27
C ILE A 107 -10.54 3.45 -5.08
N ARG A 108 -9.36 2.84 -5.23
CA ARG A 108 -8.73 2.07 -4.14
C ARG A 108 -8.47 2.92 -2.92
N ALA A 109 -7.96 4.13 -3.11
CA ALA A 109 -7.71 5.03 -2.00
C ALA A 109 -9.01 5.45 -1.27
N ASP A 110 -10.15 5.48 -1.97
CA ASP A 110 -11.46 5.69 -1.36
C ASP A 110 -11.94 4.45 -0.59
N LEU A 111 -11.73 3.25 -1.16
CA LEU A 111 -12.01 1.98 -0.47
C LEU A 111 -11.14 1.81 0.78
N ASP A 112 -9.84 2.05 0.69
CA ASP A 112 -8.92 1.94 1.82
C ASP A 112 -9.31 2.91 2.95
N ARG A 113 -9.70 4.13 2.58
CA ARG A 113 -10.21 5.13 3.54
C ARG A 113 -11.45 4.63 4.26
N VAL A 114 -12.41 4.04 3.53
CA VAL A 114 -13.62 3.48 4.15
C VAL A 114 -13.29 2.25 4.99
N ALA A 115 -12.44 1.35 4.50
CA ALA A 115 -12.01 0.17 5.24
C ALA A 115 -11.35 0.57 6.56
N ASN A 116 -10.50 1.60 6.56
CA ASN A 116 -9.86 2.11 7.79
C ASN A 116 -10.86 2.76 8.76
N LEU A 117 -11.89 3.43 8.26
CA LEU A 117 -12.94 4.01 9.11
C LEU A 117 -13.84 2.92 9.72
N GLU A 118 -14.06 1.83 9.00
CA GLU A 118 -14.95 0.73 9.40
C GLU A 118 -14.21 -0.45 10.07
N ALA A 119 -12.87 -0.43 10.11
CA ALA A 119 -12.05 -1.55 10.62
C ALA A 119 -12.30 -1.88 12.10
N GLY A 120 -12.80 -0.92 12.87
CA GLY A 120 -12.97 -1.05 14.32
C GLY A 120 -11.63 -1.22 15.05
N ASP A 121 -11.72 -1.53 16.34
CA ASP A 121 -10.56 -1.94 17.13
C ASP A 121 -10.39 -3.46 16.98
N PRO A 122 -9.28 -3.96 16.39
CA PRO A 122 -9.02 -5.40 16.28
C PRO A 122 -8.80 -6.07 17.65
N GLY A 123 -8.74 -5.28 18.73
CA GLY A 123 -8.43 -5.74 20.06
C GLY A 123 -6.94 -5.82 20.31
N ARG A 124 -6.57 -6.40 21.46
CA ARG A 124 -5.17 -6.56 21.84
C ARG A 124 -4.54 -7.66 20.99
N VAL A 125 -3.63 -7.29 20.10
CA VAL A 125 -2.73 -8.24 19.45
C VAL A 125 -1.62 -8.61 20.44
N VAL A 126 -1.59 -9.86 20.89
CA VAL A 126 -0.48 -10.37 21.72
C VAL A 126 0.68 -10.81 20.84
N MET A 127 1.90 -10.42 21.20
CA MET A 127 3.10 -10.97 20.58
C MET A 127 3.19 -12.44 20.97
N ARG A 128 3.10 -13.32 19.97
CA ARG A 128 3.22 -14.76 20.18
C ARG A 128 4.69 -15.18 20.26
N ARG A 129 4.98 -16.26 20.97
CA ARG A 129 6.29 -16.93 20.89
C ARG A 129 6.30 -17.91 19.73
N LEU A 130 7.48 -18.43 19.41
CA LEU A 130 7.58 -19.60 18.53
C LEU A 130 7.10 -20.83 19.27
N THR A 131 6.43 -21.73 18.55
CA THR A 131 6.19 -23.09 19.03
C THR A 131 7.52 -23.85 19.15
N SER A 132 7.56 -24.93 19.91
CA SER A 132 8.77 -25.74 20.06
C SER A 132 9.26 -26.28 18.72
N ALA A 133 8.33 -26.65 17.83
CA ALA A 133 8.63 -27.05 16.46
C ALA A 133 9.12 -25.88 15.59
N GLU A 134 8.47 -24.72 15.65
CA GLU A 134 8.92 -23.53 14.91
C GLU A 134 10.33 -23.09 15.34
N TYR A 135 10.63 -23.17 16.64
CA TYR A 135 11.95 -22.86 17.17
C TYR A 135 13.01 -23.84 16.66
N GLU A 136 12.71 -25.15 16.67
CA GLU A 136 13.58 -26.18 16.09
C GLU A 136 13.90 -25.90 14.62
N TYR A 137 12.86 -25.67 13.80
CA TYR A 137 13.05 -25.35 12.38
C TYR A 137 13.87 -24.08 12.20
N THR A 138 13.64 -23.06 13.03
CA THR A 138 14.42 -21.81 12.98
C THR A 138 15.90 -22.05 13.28
N ILE A 139 16.23 -22.85 14.30
CA ILE A 139 17.61 -23.19 14.63
C ILE A 139 18.25 -24.00 13.50
N ARG A 140 17.55 -25.01 12.99
CA ARG A 140 18.04 -25.83 11.86
C ARG A 140 18.31 -24.97 10.63
N ASP A 141 17.39 -24.09 10.27
CA ASP A 141 17.49 -23.28 9.05
C ASP A 141 18.60 -22.21 9.16
N LEU A 142 18.80 -21.64 10.35
CA LEU A 142 19.84 -20.63 10.57
C LEU A 142 21.24 -21.20 10.80
N THR A 143 21.35 -22.39 11.39
CA THR A 143 22.63 -22.93 11.88
C THR A 143 23.02 -24.27 11.27
N GLY A 144 22.08 -24.98 10.65
CA GLY A 144 22.24 -26.36 10.18
C GLY A 144 22.22 -27.41 11.30
N LEU A 145 22.01 -27.02 12.57
CA LEU A 145 21.97 -27.96 13.68
C LEU A 145 20.61 -28.66 13.75
N GLU A 146 20.65 -29.99 13.76
CA GLU A 146 19.46 -30.83 14.00
C GLU A 146 19.38 -31.13 15.49
N LEU A 147 18.49 -30.43 16.18
CA LEU A 147 18.23 -30.58 17.61
C LEU A 147 16.80 -31.11 17.80
N ASP A 148 16.58 -32.04 18.73
CA ASP A 148 15.25 -32.56 19.04
C ASP A 148 14.54 -31.69 20.09
N LEU A 149 14.30 -30.41 19.74
CA LEU A 149 13.75 -29.42 20.67
C LEU A 149 12.23 -29.53 20.77
N ALA A 150 11.56 -29.92 19.69
CA ALA A 150 10.11 -30.08 19.66
C ALA A 150 9.62 -31.13 20.68
N SER A 151 10.41 -32.17 20.94
CA SER A 151 10.09 -33.22 21.93
C SER A 151 10.59 -32.89 23.35
N THR A 152 11.65 -32.09 23.46
CA THR A 152 12.35 -31.82 24.73
C THR A 152 11.78 -30.61 25.48
N LEU A 153 11.28 -29.61 24.75
CA LEU A 153 10.68 -28.41 25.34
C LEU A 153 9.27 -28.68 25.86
N ILE A 154 8.77 -27.78 26.72
CA ILE A 154 7.40 -27.84 27.23
C ILE A 154 6.43 -27.72 26.04
N GLY A 155 5.40 -28.56 26.02
CA GLY A 155 4.39 -28.58 24.96
C GLY A 155 3.65 -27.25 24.83
N ASP A 156 3.34 -26.88 23.59
CA ASP A 156 2.61 -25.66 23.29
C ASP A 156 1.12 -25.81 23.59
N ALA A 157 0.53 -24.76 24.17
CA ALA A 157 -0.91 -24.68 24.34
C ALA A 157 -1.59 -24.62 22.97
N VAL A 158 -2.72 -25.32 22.87
CA VAL A 158 -3.51 -25.40 21.64
C VAL A 158 -4.73 -24.50 21.80
N GLY A 159 -4.92 -23.59 20.84
CA GLY A 159 -6.10 -22.71 20.79
C GLY A 159 -7.39 -23.50 20.61
N GLY A 160 -8.55 -22.86 20.81
CA GLY A 160 -9.86 -23.53 20.70
C GLY A 160 -10.11 -24.16 19.33
N GLU A 161 -9.49 -23.58 18.29
CA GLU A 161 -9.48 -24.03 16.89
C GLU A 161 -8.44 -25.13 16.57
N GLY A 162 -7.69 -25.62 17.54
CA GLY A 162 -6.77 -26.75 17.35
C GLY A 162 -5.37 -26.37 16.87
N PHE A 163 -5.05 -25.08 16.77
CA PHE A 163 -3.73 -24.61 16.35
C PHE A 163 -2.84 -24.29 17.55
N ALA A 164 -1.58 -24.73 17.50
CA ALA A 164 -0.60 -24.48 18.55
C ALA A 164 0.11 -23.11 18.41
N ASN A 165 -0.12 -22.36 17.32
CA ASN A 165 0.54 -21.08 17.02
C ASN A 165 -0.33 -19.85 17.33
N VAL A 166 -1.34 -20.02 18.19
CA VAL A 166 -2.30 -18.97 18.56
C VAL A 166 -1.75 -18.19 19.75
N GLY A 167 -1.43 -16.91 19.52
CA GLY A 167 -0.77 -16.08 20.54
C GLY A 167 -1.55 -15.97 21.86
N ASP A 168 -2.88 -15.92 21.79
CA ASP A 168 -3.76 -15.73 22.94
C ASP A 168 -3.70 -16.86 23.99
N VAL A 169 -3.19 -18.04 23.61
CA VAL A 169 -3.00 -19.18 24.51
C VAL A 169 -1.53 -19.49 24.80
N GLN A 170 -0.61 -18.79 24.14
CA GLN A 170 0.84 -19.01 24.28
C GLN A 170 1.43 -18.10 25.37
N PHE A 171 1.18 -18.44 26.63
CA PHE A 171 1.76 -17.72 27.76
C PHE A 171 3.22 -18.15 28.01
N VAL A 172 4.04 -17.20 28.46
CA VAL A 172 5.36 -17.51 29.05
C VAL A 172 5.09 -17.94 30.49
N GLN A 173 5.48 -19.16 30.83
CA GLN A 173 5.38 -19.66 32.21
C GLN A 173 6.67 -19.25 32.92
N ASP A 174 6.52 -18.48 34.02
CA ASP A 174 7.62 -18.05 34.88
C ASP A 174 8.18 -19.21 35.73
#